data_AF-A0A927Y567-F1
#
_entry.id   AF-A0A927Y567-F1
#
_cell.length_a   1.000
_cell.length_b   1.000
_cell.length_c   1.000
_cell.angle_alpha   90.00
_cell.angle_beta   90.00
_cell.angle_gamma   90.00
#
_symmetry.space_group_name_H-M   'P 1'
#
loop_
_entity.id
_entity.type
_entity.pdbx_description
1 polymer ?
#
loop_
_entity_poly.entity_id
_entity_poly.type
_entity_poly.pdbx_seq_one_letter_code
_entity_poly.pdbx_strand_id
1 'polypeptide(L)'
;MMGYEITSIEDNWIFIKHDYRDELDGFIMLMKSIEGDLDGRIIQMDGEDIQYIIQNDPYNLVFRWDVKSGTAVIVPDLANMDEVVKMLEYHFNKLNN
;
A
#
# COMPACT_ATOMS: atom_id res chain seq x y z
N MET A 1 -5.22 10.54 15.93
CA MET A 1 -4.49 9.34 16.40
C MET A 1 -3.42 9.14 15.35
N MET A 2 -2.14 9.19 15.70
CA MET A 2 -1.05 9.20 14.71
C MET A 2 -0.96 7.82 14.04
N GLY A 3 -1.16 7.74 12.72
CA GLY A 3 -1.04 6.47 12.02
C GLY A 3 -1.53 6.47 10.57
N TYR A 4 -1.48 5.29 9.95
CA TYR A 4 -2.07 5.06 8.63
C TYR A 4 -3.61 4.97 8.72
N GLU A 5 -4.30 5.48 7.70
CA GLU A 5 -5.75 5.37 7.52
C GLU A 5 -6.10 5.20 6.04
N ILE A 6 -7.13 4.38 5.74
CA ILE A 6 -7.78 4.39 4.42
C ILE A 6 -8.70 5.61 4.37
N THR A 7 -8.50 6.51 3.42
CA THR A 7 -9.29 7.73 3.27
C THR A 7 -10.48 7.54 2.34
N SER A 8 -10.31 6.78 1.26
CA SER A 8 -11.37 6.42 0.33
C SER A 8 -11.03 5.15 -0.43
N ILE A 9 -12.06 4.49 -0.95
CA ILE A 9 -11.97 3.41 -1.92
C ILE A 9 -12.80 3.81 -3.12
N GLU A 10 -12.18 3.90 -4.30
CA GLU A 10 -12.83 4.30 -5.55
C GLU A 10 -12.50 3.25 -6.62
N ASP A 11 -13.54 2.57 -7.12
CA ASP A 11 -13.41 1.39 -7.98
C ASP A 11 -12.48 0.34 -7.36
N ASN A 12 -11.27 0.23 -7.89
CA ASN A 12 -10.25 -0.71 -7.45
C ASN A 12 -9.04 -0.04 -6.78
N TRP A 13 -9.16 1.24 -6.44
CA TRP A 13 -8.13 2.04 -5.79
C TRP A 13 -8.46 2.23 -4.32
N ILE A 14 -7.47 1.99 -3.47
CA ILE A 14 -7.50 2.27 -2.03
C ILE A 14 -6.54 3.43 -1.79
N PHE A 15 -7.05 4.55 -1.31
CA PHE A 15 -6.24 5.72 -0.96
C PHE A 15 -5.89 5.69 0.52
N ILE A 16 -4.62 5.91 0.83
CA ILE A 16 -4.06 5.78 2.16
C ILE A 16 -3.38 7.09 2.54
N LYS A 17 -3.71 7.58 3.73
CA LYS A 17 -3.04 8.69 4.37
C LYS A 17 -2.28 8.21 5.60
N HIS A 18 -1.23 8.95 5.96
CA HIS A 18 -0.46 8.71 7.17
C HIS A 18 0.13 10.02 7.70
N ASP A 19 0.55 10.01 8.96
CA ASP A 19 1.03 11.22 9.65
C ASP A 19 2.57 11.36 9.70
N TYR A 20 3.31 10.54 8.92
CA TYR A 20 4.77 10.70 8.79
C TYR A 20 5.14 12.09 8.23
N ARG A 21 6.26 12.62 8.72
CA ARG A 21 6.74 13.95 8.30
C ARG A 21 7.11 14.01 6.82
N ASP A 22 7.61 12.90 6.28
CA ASP A 22 7.88 12.71 4.86
C ASP A 22 6.86 11.70 4.31
N GLU A 23 6.11 12.12 3.29
CA GLU A 23 5.11 11.29 2.63
C GLU A 23 5.72 10.05 1.97
N LEU A 24 6.95 10.17 1.47
CA LEU A 24 7.65 9.06 0.84
C LEU A 24 8.12 8.02 1.88
N ASP A 25 8.48 8.46 3.08
CA ASP A 25 8.90 7.55 4.16
C ASP A 25 7.76 6.63 4.58
N GLY A 26 6.54 7.17 4.75
CA GLY A 26 5.38 6.34 5.12
C GLY A 26 4.98 5.37 4.01
N PHE A 27 5.03 5.80 2.74
CA PHE A 27 4.86 4.88 1.61
C PHE A 27 5.86 3.71 1.65
N ILE A 28 7.15 4.00 1.80
CA ILE A 28 8.21 2.99 1.85
C ILE A 28 8.05 2.07 3.07
N MET A 29 7.67 2.62 4.23
CA MET A 29 7.48 1.84 5.45
C MET A 29 6.33 0.85 5.33
N LEU A 30 5.20 1.25 4.73
CA LEU A 30 4.09 0.35 4.45
C LEU A 30 4.52 -0.82 3.56
N MET A 31 5.16 -0.51 2.43
CA MET A 31 5.62 -1.54 1.50
C MET A 31 6.61 -2.52 2.13
N LYS A 32 7.58 -2.03 2.91
CA LYS A 32 8.55 -2.90 3.62
C LYS A 32 7.89 -3.76 4.69
N SER A 33 6.85 -3.25 5.35
CA SER A 33 6.08 -4.00 6.34
C SER A 33 5.41 -5.22 5.70
N ILE A 34 4.84 -5.04 4.50
CA ILE A 34 4.17 -6.09 3.71
C ILE A 34 5.22 -7.05 3.12
N GLU A 35 6.28 -6.53 2.50
CA GLU A 35 7.39 -7.32 1.95
C GLU A 35 7.98 -8.28 3.00
N GLY A 36 8.17 -7.80 4.23
CA GLY A 36 8.74 -8.59 5.32
C GLY A 36 7.89 -9.81 5.72
N ASP A 37 6.57 -9.77 5.50
CA ASP A 37 5.68 -10.89 5.82
C ASP A 37 5.54 -11.89 4.66
N LEU A 38 5.92 -11.50 3.44
CA LEU A 38 5.77 -12.30 2.22
C LEU A 38 7.06 -13.05 1.79
N ASP A 39 8.16 -12.86 2.52
CA ASP A 39 9.52 -13.28 2.11
C ASP A 39 9.81 -12.88 0.64
N GLY A 40 9.33 -11.68 0.30
CA GLY A 40 9.27 -11.16 -1.06
C GLY A 40 10.34 -10.12 -1.34
N ARG A 41 10.22 -9.48 -2.50
CA ARG A 41 11.00 -8.28 -2.87
C ARG A 41 10.10 -7.23 -3.47
N ILE A 42 10.36 -5.98 -3.12
CA ILE A 42 9.76 -4.84 -3.82
C ILE A 42 10.38 -4.70 -5.21
N ILE A 43 9.53 -4.61 -6.25
CA ILE A 43 9.93 -4.43 -7.64
C ILE A 43 9.24 -3.20 -8.20
N GLN A 44 10.02 -2.30 -8.80
CA GLN A 44 9.47 -1.20 -9.59
C GLN A 44 9.02 -1.73 -10.95
N MET A 45 7.80 -1.37 -11.37
CA MET A 45 7.26 -1.72 -12.68
C MET A 45 7.86 -0.83 -13.78
N ASP A 46 8.03 -1.40 -14.97
CA ASP A 46 8.37 -0.63 -16.17
C ASP A 46 7.16 0.18 -16.63
N GLY A 47 7.33 1.48 -16.88
CA GLY A 47 6.25 2.36 -17.33
C GLY A 47 6.56 3.85 -17.15
N GLU A 48 5.63 4.70 -17.61
CA GLU A 48 5.71 6.16 -17.40
C GLU A 48 5.33 6.56 -15.96
N ASP A 49 4.43 5.79 -15.34
CA ASP A 49 4.04 5.96 -13.94
C ASP A 49 4.97 5.17 -13.01
N ILE A 50 5.39 5.79 -11.90
CA ILE A 50 6.17 5.12 -10.86
C ILE A 50 5.22 4.22 -10.04
N GLN A 51 5.33 2.91 -10.27
CA GLN A 51 4.51 1.89 -9.62
C GLN A 51 5.39 0.75 -9.13
N TYR A 52 4.91 0.06 -8.10
CA TYR A 52 5.63 -1.04 -7.47
C TYR A 52 4.72 -2.23 -7.19
N ILE A 53 5.30 -3.42 -7.24
CA ILE A 53 4.67 -4.68 -6.80
C ILE A 53 5.58 -5.33 -5.77
N ILE A 54 5.03 -6.27 -5.01
CA ILE A 54 5.79 -7.09 -4.06
C ILE A 54 5.74 -8.54 -4.53
N GLN A 55 6.90 -9.18 -4.70
CA GLN A 55 6.95 -10.61 -5.03
C GLN A 55 6.21 -11.43 -3.97
N ASN A 56 5.57 -12.51 -4.40
CA ASN A 56 4.78 -13.42 -3.56
C ASN A 56 3.52 -12.79 -2.94
N ASP A 57 3.15 -11.56 -3.32
CA ASP A 57 1.86 -10.99 -2.93
C ASP A 57 0.71 -11.80 -3.56
N PRO A 58 -0.14 -12.45 -2.75
CA PRO A 58 -1.24 -13.28 -3.26
C PRO A 58 -2.30 -12.48 -4.01
N TYR A 59 -2.37 -11.17 -3.81
CA TYR A 59 -3.38 -10.30 -4.42
C TYR A 59 -2.87 -9.53 -5.64
N ASN A 60 -1.57 -9.64 -5.97
CA ASN A 60 -0.90 -8.93 -7.06
C ASN A 60 -1.13 -7.40 -7.00
N LEU A 61 -1.10 -6.81 -5.80
CA LEU A 61 -1.35 -5.39 -5.58
C LEU A 61 -0.30 -4.54 -6.29
N VAL A 62 -0.76 -3.39 -6.76
CA VAL A 62 0.11 -2.34 -7.30
C VAL A 62 0.11 -1.17 -6.35
N PHE A 63 1.29 -0.81 -5.86
CA PHE A 63 1.53 0.30 -4.96
C PHE A 63 2.00 1.50 -5.77
N ARG A 64 1.37 2.66 -5.55
CA ARG A 64 1.71 3.92 -6.20
C ARG A 64 1.83 5.01 -5.14
N TRP A 65 2.79 5.89 -5.34
CA TRP A 65 2.88 7.16 -4.62
C TRP A 65 2.83 8.32 -5.61
N ASP A 66 2.01 9.33 -5.34
CA ASP A 66 1.95 10.57 -6.11
C ASP A 66 1.82 11.78 -5.19
N VAL A 67 2.48 12.88 -5.55
CA VAL A 67 2.52 14.13 -4.77
C VAL A 67 1.14 14.78 -4.53
N LYS A 68 0.11 14.46 -5.33
CA LYS A 68 -1.25 15.01 -5.16
C LYS A 68 -2.17 14.09 -4.37
N SER A 69 -2.00 12.78 -4.53
CA SER A 69 -2.93 11.77 -4.00
C SER A 69 -2.34 10.97 -2.83
N GLY A 70 -1.05 11.14 -2.53
CA GLY A 70 -0.34 10.40 -1.49
C GLY A 70 -0.13 8.94 -1.90
N THR A 71 -0.33 8.04 -0.94
CA THR A 71 -0.21 6.59 -1.16
C THR A 71 -1.51 6.02 -1.72
N ALA A 72 -1.41 5.23 -2.78
CA ALA A 72 -2.51 4.47 -3.34
C ALA A 72 -2.12 2.99 -3.53
N VAL A 73 -3.09 2.11 -3.33
CA VAL A 73 -2.98 0.67 -3.58
C VAL A 73 -4.07 0.27 -4.56
N ILE A 74 -3.69 -0.33 -5.68
CA ILE A 74 -4.60 -0.78 -6.72
C ILE A 74 -4.79 -2.29 -6.55
N VAL A 75 -6.05 -2.72 -6.46
CA VAL A 75 -6.47 -4.11 -6.32
C VAL A 75 -6.90 -4.63 -7.70
N PRO A 76 -6.17 -5.56 -8.33
CA PRO A 76 -6.53 -6.02 -9.68
C PRO A 76 -7.86 -6.77 -9.74
N ASP A 77 -8.17 -7.55 -8.69
CA ASP A 77 -9.39 -8.33 -8.57
C ASP A 77 -10.20 -7.87 -7.36
N LEU A 78 -11.34 -7.22 -7.64
CA LEU A 78 -12.26 -6.68 -6.64
C LEU A 78 -12.82 -7.75 -5.69
N ALA A 79 -12.80 -9.03 -6.07
CA ALA A 79 -13.20 -10.11 -5.17
C ALA A 79 -12.31 -10.21 -3.92
N ASN A 80 -11.10 -9.66 -3.95
CA ASN A 80 -10.16 -9.65 -2.83
C ASN A 80 -10.18 -8.35 -2.01
N MET A 81 -11.08 -7.40 -2.32
CA MET A 81 -11.08 -6.07 -1.71
C MET A 81 -11.13 -6.13 -0.17
N ASP A 82 -12.06 -6.92 0.38
CA ASP A 82 -12.25 -7.03 1.83
C ASP A 82 -11.02 -7.65 2.52
N GLU A 83 -10.39 -8.65 1.91
CA GLU A 83 -9.16 -9.27 2.41
C GLU A 83 -7.98 -8.32 2.36
N VAL A 84 -7.85 -7.54 1.28
CA VAL A 84 -6.79 -6.53 1.11
C VAL A 84 -6.95 -5.42 2.14
N VAL A 85 -8.17 -4.92 2.36
CA VAL A 85 -8.45 -3.92 3.40
C VAL A 85 -8.02 -4.44 4.77
N LYS A 86 -8.40 -5.67 5.15
CA LYS A 86 -7.99 -6.27 6.43
C LYS A 86 -6.48 -6.43 6.54
N MET A 87 -5.80 -6.81 5.45
CA MET A 87 -4.34 -6.89 5.41
C MET A 87 -3.70 -5.52 5.63
N LEU A 88 -4.16 -4.49 4.93
CA LEU A 88 -3.67 -3.11 5.11
C LEU A 88 -3.88 -2.63 6.55
N GLU A 89 -5.08 -2.80 7.11
CA GLU A 89 -5.38 -2.45 8.51
C GLU A 89 -4.48 -3.21 9.51
N TYR A 90 -4.15 -4.47 9.24
CA TYR A 90 -3.17 -5.21 10.03
C TYR A 90 -1.79 -4.54 10.00
N HIS A 91 -1.29 -4.17 8.82
CA HIS A 91 0.01 -3.48 8.71
C HIS A 91 -0.01 -2.07 9.30
N PHE A 92 -1.13 -1.36 9.22
CA PHE A 92 -1.29 -0.06 9.86
C PHE A 92 -1.14 -0.19 11.38
N ASN A 93 -1.82 -1.16 11.98
CA ASN A 93 -1.69 -1.46 13.40
C ASN A 93 -0.26 -1.91 13.77
N LYS A 94 0.41 -2.68 12.90
CA LYS A 94 1.81 -3.11 13.10
C LYS A 94 2.79 -1.93 13.09
N LEU A 95 2.55 -0.92 12.25
CA LEU A 95 3.44 0.25 12.11
C LEU A 95 3.16 1.37 13.11
N ASN A 96 1.97 1.38 13.73
CA ASN A 96 1.58 2.35 14.74
C ASN A 96 2.04 1.97 16.17
N ASN A 97 2.58 0.77 16.37
CA ASN A 97 3.09 0.25 17.65
C ASN A 97 4.61 0.10 17.63
#